data_AF-A0A7S3DSB2-F1
#
_entry.id   AF-A0A7S3DSB2-F1
#
_cell.length_a   1.000
_cell.length_b   1.000
_cell.length_c   1.000
_cell.angle_alpha   90.00
_cell.angle_beta   90.00
_cell.angle_gamma   90.00
#
_symmetry.space_group_name_H-M   'P 1'
#
loop_
_entity.id
_entity.type
_entity.pdbx_description
1 polymer ?
#
loop_
_entity_poly.entity_id
_entity_poly.type
_entity_poly.pdbx_seq_one_letter_code
_entity_poly.pdbx_strand_id
1 'polypeptide(L)'
;MERIRFRNTKENPNIKPRMSALVTILFLLAFMSVFLHGMESKARSAMITTTESRDEPEPISDTTGADKSMQDFLNHVNTMFASNKPKKERDTTQDFERALEKAYKKAYSTKASGQRLYGGLRKQRRTKFEVDDWHKRTQGGLNDTDRVALAEIYGQANSLFEYGLGESTYIADYLDMPRYAGVDSDPRWISMTRANVSDHFRFHFADIGSTQAHGAAQESHLPKNVLHYQLTPLNAEPEAFDVYLVDGRWRVPCMFVSFLHASARGANHQDTTVVLHDCHRDYYHHDETDPLFEIYHVPESKLCVYKRRPDTSNAMLVSMWSKYMDKSM
;
A
#
# COMPACT_ATOMS: atom_id res chain seq x y z
N MET A 1 -22.55 -35.49 66.54
CA MET A 1 -21.80 -34.60 65.61
C MET A 1 -22.77 -34.14 64.55
N GLU A 2 -23.23 -32.90 64.68
CA GLU A 2 -24.24 -32.26 63.84
C GLU A 2 -23.69 -31.80 62.49
N ARG A 3 -24.59 -31.81 61.50
CA ARG A 3 -24.38 -31.41 60.11
C ARG A 3 -24.34 -29.89 59.96
N ILE A 4 -23.39 -29.38 59.18
CA ILE A 4 -23.49 -28.05 58.56
C ILE A 4 -23.60 -28.24 57.04
N ARG A 5 -24.75 -27.85 56.48
CA ARG A 5 -25.00 -27.73 55.03
C ARG A 5 -24.72 -26.28 54.62
N PHE A 6 -23.81 -26.06 53.68
CA PHE A 6 -23.72 -24.80 52.95
C PHE A 6 -24.57 -24.88 51.67
N ARG A 7 -25.49 -23.91 51.51
CA ARG A 7 -26.30 -23.70 50.31
C ARG A 7 -25.45 -23.05 49.23
N ASN A 8 -25.53 -23.59 48.01
CA ASN A 8 -25.00 -23.02 46.79
C ASN A 8 -26.04 -22.05 46.21
N THR A 9 -25.71 -20.77 46.06
CA THR A 9 -26.53 -19.78 45.34
C THR A 9 -26.10 -19.72 43.89
N LYS A 10 -27.04 -19.97 42.97
CA LYS A 10 -26.88 -19.77 41.52
C LYS A 10 -26.84 -18.28 41.21
N GLU A 11 -25.76 -17.80 40.59
CA GLU A 11 -25.73 -16.50 39.93
C GLU A 11 -26.27 -16.60 38.49
N ASN A 12 -26.96 -15.53 38.07
CA ASN A 12 -27.71 -15.40 36.84
C ASN A 12 -26.96 -14.44 35.89
N PRO A 13 -26.50 -14.86 34.69
CA PRO A 13 -25.83 -13.97 33.76
C PRO A 13 -26.81 -13.49 32.69
N ASN A 14 -27.55 -12.41 32.95
CA ASN A 14 -28.24 -11.69 31.88
C ASN A 14 -28.58 -10.25 32.26
N ILE A 15 -27.59 -9.36 32.13
CA ILE A 15 -27.82 -7.91 32.04
C ILE A 15 -26.90 -7.37 30.94
N LYS A 16 -27.47 -7.13 29.75
CA LYS A 16 -26.86 -6.28 28.72
C LYS A 16 -27.30 -4.83 28.98
N PRO A 17 -26.38 -3.83 29.01
CA PRO A 17 -26.80 -2.44 28.97
C PRO A 17 -27.18 -2.08 27.53
N ARG A 18 -28.46 -1.75 27.31
CA ARG A 18 -28.91 -1.03 26.11
C ARG A 18 -28.46 0.43 26.25
N MET A 19 -27.38 0.81 25.57
CA MET A 19 -27.16 2.21 25.25
C MET A 19 -28.09 2.60 24.10
N SER A 20 -28.81 3.69 24.34
CA SER A 20 -29.96 4.17 23.58
C SER A 20 -29.57 4.71 22.20
N ALA A 21 -30.25 4.24 21.16
CA ALA A 21 -30.15 4.71 19.78
C ALA A 21 -30.39 6.24 19.63
N LEU A 22 -30.96 6.91 20.64
CA LEU A 22 -31.12 8.37 20.62
C LEU A 22 -29.78 9.13 20.65
N VAL A 23 -28.73 8.61 21.30
CA VAL A 23 -27.44 9.32 21.40
C VAL A 23 -26.72 9.34 20.05
N THR A 24 -26.83 8.26 19.28
CA THR A 24 -26.25 8.16 17.93
C THR A 24 -26.98 9.06 16.92
N ILE A 25 -28.30 9.17 17.03
CA ILE A 25 -29.11 10.02 16.13
C ILE A 25 -28.84 11.51 16.40
N LEU A 26 -28.66 11.92 17.66
CA LEU A 26 -28.30 13.29 18.02
C LEU A 26 -26.90 13.69 17.52
N PHE A 27 -25.95 12.77 17.50
CA PHE A 27 -24.61 13.01 16.93
C PHE A 27 -24.64 13.17 15.41
N LEU A 28 -25.42 12.36 14.70
CA LEU A 28 -25.56 12.43 13.24
C LEU A 28 -26.24 13.74 12.78
N LEU A 29 -27.24 14.22 13.51
CA LEU A 29 -27.93 15.47 13.19
C LEU A 29 -27.06 16.71 13.45
N ALA A 30 -26.24 16.69 14.50
CA ALA A 30 -25.26 17.76 14.75
C ALA A 30 -24.18 17.82 13.66
N PHE A 31 -23.77 16.66 13.12
CA PHE A 31 -22.75 16.59 12.07
C PHE A 31 -23.27 17.08 10.70
N MET A 32 -24.53 16.77 10.35
CA MET A 32 -25.16 17.24 9.11
C MET A 32 -25.36 18.78 9.09
N SER A 33 -25.65 19.41 10.23
CA SER A 33 -25.83 20.86 10.32
C SER A 33 -24.55 21.65 10.00
N VAL A 34 -23.39 21.15 10.47
CA VAL A 34 -22.08 21.74 10.18
C VAL A 34 -21.69 21.54 8.72
N PHE A 35 -22.06 20.41 8.12
CA PHE A 35 -21.76 20.11 6.72
C PHE A 35 -22.59 20.97 5.74
N LEU A 36 -23.87 21.21 6.05
CA LEU A 36 -24.76 22.05 5.23
C LEU A 36 -24.38 23.55 5.29
N HIS A 37 -23.95 24.06 6.44
CA HIS A 37 -23.45 25.45 6.54
C HIS A 37 -22.11 25.67 5.82
N GLY A 38 -21.28 24.62 5.68
CA GLY A 38 -20.03 24.69 4.94
C GLY A 38 -20.19 24.77 3.43
N MET A 39 -21.31 24.27 2.88
CA MET A 39 -21.55 24.25 1.43
C MET A 39 -22.12 25.56 0.89
N GLU A 40 -22.92 26.31 1.66
CA GLU A 40 -23.44 27.61 1.21
C GLU A 40 -22.36 28.70 1.16
N SER A 41 -21.29 28.58 1.96
CA SER A 41 -20.17 29.54 1.95
C SER A 41 -19.34 29.50 0.66
N LYS A 42 -19.34 28.38 -0.09
CA LYS A 42 -18.54 28.22 -1.31
C LYS A 42 -19.26 28.59 -2.60
N ALA A 43 -20.59 28.79 -2.56
CA ALA A 43 -21.39 29.10 -3.75
C ALA A 43 -21.47 30.60 -4.09
N ARG A 44 -20.83 31.50 -3.33
CA ARG A 44 -20.91 32.97 -3.54
C ARG A 44 -19.63 33.66 -4.01
N SER A 45 -18.57 32.93 -4.40
CA SER A 45 -17.29 33.56 -4.76
C SER A 45 -16.75 33.22 -6.15
N ALA A 46 -17.63 33.00 -7.12
CA ALA A 46 -17.20 32.87 -8.51
C ALA A 46 -18.26 33.40 -9.48
N MET A 47 -18.26 34.72 -9.71
CA MET A 47 -18.85 35.32 -10.90
C MET A 47 -18.08 36.60 -11.24
N ILE A 48 -17.80 36.76 -12.55
CA ILE A 48 -17.38 37.96 -13.32
C ILE A 48 -15.99 37.84 -14.01
N THR A 49 -16.06 37.49 -15.31
CA THR A 49 -15.29 37.90 -16.52
C THR A 49 -13.75 37.91 -16.53
N THR A 50 -13.01 37.59 -17.61
CA THR A 50 -13.15 37.95 -19.05
C THR A 50 -12.15 37.17 -19.93
N THR A 51 -12.48 37.07 -21.23
CA THR A 51 -11.64 37.09 -22.45
C THR A 51 -10.61 36.00 -22.80
N GLU A 52 -10.76 35.53 -24.05
CA GLU A 52 -9.89 34.66 -24.83
C GLU A 52 -8.50 35.28 -25.13
N SER A 53 -7.43 34.53 -24.83
CA SER A 53 -6.19 34.55 -25.61
C SER A 53 -5.58 33.16 -25.63
N ARG A 54 -5.28 32.67 -26.83
CA ARG A 54 -4.54 31.41 -27.06
C ARG A 54 -3.06 31.67 -26.79
N ASP A 55 -2.58 31.19 -25.65
CA ASP A 55 -1.17 30.95 -25.41
C ASP A 55 -0.99 29.49 -25.00
N GLU A 56 0.04 28.85 -25.54
CA GLU A 56 0.37 27.45 -25.25
C GLU A 56 0.68 27.27 -23.75
N PRO A 57 0.27 26.15 -23.13
CA PRO A 57 0.44 25.97 -21.70
C PRO A 57 1.91 25.77 -21.35
N GLU A 58 2.46 26.68 -20.55
CA GLU A 58 3.73 26.46 -19.87
C GLU A 58 3.66 25.23 -18.95
N PRO A 59 4.76 24.47 -18.81
CA PRO A 59 4.80 23.31 -17.95
C PRO A 59 4.65 23.72 -16.48
N ILE A 60 3.53 23.32 -15.87
CA ILE A 60 3.26 23.46 -14.44
C ILE A 60 4.28 22.63 -13.66
N SER A 61 5.31 23.29 -13.13
CA SER A 61 6.33 22.69 -12.25
C SER A 61 5.97 22.92 -10.78
N ASP A 62 4.81 22.44 -10.32
CA ASP A 62 4.48 22.47 -8.90
C ASP A 62 5.06 21.24 -8.18
N THR A 63 6.35 21.30 -7.85
CA THR A 63 7.00 20.29 -7.00
C THR A 63 6.75 20.54 -5.51
N THR A 64 6.17 21.68 -5.12
CA THR A 64 5.99 22.05 -3.70
C THR A 64 4.81 21.34 -3.04
N GLY A 65 3.78 20.99 -3.82
CA GLY A 65 2.63 20.23 -3.32
C GLY A 65 2.92 18.78 -2.93
N ALA A 66 3.90 18.13 -3.56
CA ALA A 66 4.23 16.73 -3.30
C ALA A 66 4.83 16.55 -1.89
N ASP A 67 5.72 17.47 -1.48
CA ASP A 67 6.43 17.43 -0.20
C ASP A 67 5.50 17.56 1.01
N LYS A 68 4.50 18.44 0.91
CA LYS A 68 3.50 18.62 1.96
C LYS A 68 2.62 17.37 2.10
N SER A 69 2.23 16.75 0.99
CA SER A 69 1.30 15.61 0.99
C SER A 69 1.85 14.34 1.65
N MET A 70 3.15 14.05 1.49
CA MET A 70 3.78 12.89 2.14
C MET A 70 4.08 13.18 3.61
N GLN A 71 4.54 14.39 3.95
CA GLN A 71 4.69 14.76 5.36
C GLN A 71 3.34 14.74 6.09
N ASP A 72 2.26 15.20 5.45
CA ASP A 72 0.90 15.11 5.97
C ASP A 72 0.43 13.66 6.10
N PHE A 73 0.77 12.78 5.14
CA PHE A 73 0.52 11.34 5.25
C PHE A 73 1.25 10.73 6.45
N LEU A 74 2.54 11.00 6.60
CA LEU A 74 3.31 10.50 7.75
C LEU A 74 2.76 11.04 9.07
N ASN A 75 2.40 12.33 9.12
CA ASN A 75 1.77 12.92 10.30
C ASN A 75 0.40 12.28 10.61
N HIS A 76 -0.37 11.92 9.58
CA HIS A 76 -1.65 11.21 9.71
C HIS A 76 -1.45 9.79 10.22
N VAL A 77 -0.49 9.05 9.66
CA VAL A 77 -0.07 7.72 10.14
C VAL A 77 0.31 7.81 11.63
N ASN A 78 1.10 8.81 12.02
CA ASN A 78 1.51 9.04 13.40
C ASN A 78 0.31 9.33 14.33
N THR A 79 -0.65 10.11 13.85
CA THR A 79 -1.88 10.42 14.60
C THR A 79 -2.71 9.16 14.87
N MET A 80 -2.84 8.27 13.89
CA MET A 80 -3.55 6.98 14.05
C MET A 80 -2.89 6.08 15.11
N PHE A 81 -1.56 6.12 15.25
CA PHE A 81 -0.88 5.38 16.31
C PHE A 81 -1.05 6.00 17.69
N ALA A 82 -1.09 7.33 17.77
CA ALA A 82 -1.27 8.02 19.04
C ALA A 82 -2.64 7.72 19.66
N SER A 83 -3.69 7.54 18.83
CA SER A 83 -5.05 7.23 19.31
C SER A 83 -5.25 5.79 19.80
N ASN A 84 -4.37 4.85 19.42
CA ASN A 84 -4.50 3.42 19.72
C ASN A 84 -3.54 2.91 20.83
N LYS A 85 -2.89 3.79 21.60
CA LYS A 85 -1.96 3.37 22.67
C LYS A 85 -2.71 2.77 23.89
N PRO A 86 -2.53 1.48 24.24
CA PRO A 86 -2.84 1.02 25.60
C PRO A 86 -1.92 1.74 26.60
N LYS A 87 -2.47 2.10 27.76
CA LYS A 87 -1.73 2.83 28.80
C LYS A 87 -0.59 1.95 29.35
N LYS A 88 0.64 2.50 29.30
CA LYS A 88 1.92 1.98 29.80
C LYS A 88 2.52 0.82 29.01
N GLU A 89 3.06 1.13 27.84
CA GLU A 89 4.19 0.38 27.27
C GLU A 89 5.17 1.39 26.64
N ARG A 90 6.48 1.08 26.67
CA ARG A 90 7.56 1.96 26.17
C ARG A 90 7.21 2.48 24.77
N ASP A 91 7.43 3.78 24.56
CA ASP A 91 7.03 4.52 23.35
C ASP A 91 7.90 4.17 22.13
N THR A 92 7.82 2.92 21.68
CA THR A 92 8.46 2.40 20.46
C THR A 92 7.96 3.06 19.19
N THR A 93 6.81 3.75 19.26
CA THR A 93 6.25 4.52 18.15
C THR A 93 7.10 5.77 17.88
N GLN A 94 7.51 6.50 18.91
CA GLN A 94 8.32 7.72 18.76
C GLN A 94 9.73 7.44 18.20
N ASP A 95 10.24 6.23 18.43
CA ASP A 95 11.53 5.79 17.86
C ASP A 95 11.40 5.38 16.39
N PHE A 96 10.30 4.70 16.04
CA PHE A 96 9.95 4.42 14.64
C PHE A 96 9.75 5.71 13.85
N GLU A 97 9.01 6.68 14.40
CA GLU A 97 8.76 7.99 13.81
C GLU A 97 10.06 8.75 13.51
N ARG A 98 10.98 8.82 14.49
CA ARG A 98 12.29 9.45 14.31
C ARG A 98 13.15 8.71 13.28
N ALA A 99 13.05 7.38 13.21
CA ALA A 99 13.74 6.60 12.19
C ALA A 99 13.18 6.89 10.78
N LEU A 100 11.86 7.02 10.66
CA LEU A 100 11.16 7.30 9.41
C LEU A 100 11.50 8.70 8.88
N GLU A 101 11.39 9.72 9.74
CA GLU A 101 11.74 11.11 9.40
C GLU A 101 13.23 11.26 9.05
N LYS A 102 14.12 10.58 9.78
CA LYS A 102 15.57 10.59 9.49
C LYS A 102 15.90 9.90 8.17
N ALA A 103 15.30 8.76 7.89
CA ALA A 103 15.44 8.07 6.61
C ALA A 103 14.92 8.92 5.46
N TYR A 104 13.79 9.59 5.66
CA TYR A 104 13.18 10.52 4.71
C TYR A 104 14.09 11.71 4.39
N LYS A 105 14.56 12.45 5.41
CA LYS A 105 15.48 13.59 5.24
C LYS A 105 16.76 13.19 4.52
N LYS A 106 17.30 12.01 4.81
CA LYS A 106 18.50 11.47 4.16
C LYS A 106 18.26 11.19 2.67
N ALA A 107 17.18 10.46 2.33
CA ALA A 107 16.83 10.15 0.94
C ALA A 107 16.61 11.43 0.12
N TYR A 108 16.01 12.45 0.72
CA TYR A 108 15.75 13.74 0.07
C TYR A 108 17.02 14.57 -0.16
N SER A 109 17.99 14.53 0.76
CA SER A 109 19.27 15.23 0.60
C SER A 109 20.09 14.73 -0.61
N THR A 110 19.97 13.44 -0.96
CA THR A 110 20.60 12.86 -2.14
C THR A 110 20.00 13.41 -3.44
N LYS A 111 18.72 13.79 -3.43
CA LYS A 111 17.98 14.34 -4.58
C LYS A 111 18.43 15.76 -4.95
N ALA A 112 19.00 16.52 -4.01
CA ALA A 112 19.57 17.85 -4.26
C ALA A 112 20.77 17.82 -5.24
N SER A 113 21.34 16.64 -5.50
CA SER A 113 22.35 16.45 -6.55
C SER A 113 21.78 16.33 -7.97
N GLY A 114 20.45 16.28 -8.13
CA GLY A 114 19.76 16.20 -9.43
C GLY A 114 19.90 14.87 -10.17
N GLN A 115 20.73 13.94 -9.69
CA GLN A 115 21.03 12.69 -10.36
C GLN A 115 20.17 11.56 -9.77
N ARG A 116 19.18 11.07 -10.54
CA ARG A 116 18.49 9.81 -10.20
C ARG A 116 19.53 8.69 -10.31
N LEU A 117 19.77 7.96 -9.21
CA LEU A 117 20.68 6.82 -9.15
C LEU A 117 20.32 5.77 -10.20
N TYR A 118 19.04 5.59 -10.49
CA TYR A 118 18.56 4.59 -11.45
C TYR A 118 17.83 5.18 -12.67
N GLY A 119 17.60 6.50 -12.71
CA GLY A 119 16.86 7.16 -13.80
C GLY A 119 17.58 7.22 -15.14
N GLY A 120 18.86 6.80 -15.19
CA GLY A 120 19.66 6.68 -16.41
C GLY A 120 19.78 5.25 -16.96
N LEU A 121 19.13 4.26 -16.34
CA LEU A 121 19.19 2.89 -16.84
C LEU A 121 18.46 2.80 -18.19
N ARG A 122 19.24 2.61 -19.26
CA ARG A 122 18.68 2.41 -20.59
C ARG A 122 17.84 1.13 -20.57
N LYS A 123 16.58 1.20 -21.03
CA LYS A 123 15.73 0.02 -21.23
C LYS A 123 16.48 -0.96 -22.12
N GLN A 124 16.98 -2.04 -21.54
CA GLN A 124 17.69 -3.07 -22.29
C GLN A 124 16.67 -4.00 -22.93
N ARG A 125 17.00 -4.51 -24.13
CA ARG A 125 16.21 -5.55 -24.75
C ARG A 125 16.47 -6.84 -23.98
N ARG A 126 15.46 -7.30 -23.25
CA ARG A 126 15.56 -8.46 -22.38
C ARG A 126 15.39 -9.78 -23.12
N THR A 127 15.82 -10.84 -22.46
CA THR A 127 15.54 -12.22 -22.84
C THR A 127 14.04 -12.38 -23.08
N LYS A 128 13.68 -13.00 -24.21
CA LYS A 128 12.27 -13.34 -24.46
C LYS A 128 11.86 -14.41 -23.46
N PHE A 129 10.72 -14.21 -22.81
CA PHE A 129 10.12 -15.22 -21.94
C PHE A 129 9.27 -16.17 -22.76
N GLU A 130 9.57 -17.46 -22.69
CA GLU A 130 8.81 -18.54 -23.32
C GLU A 130 8.25 -19.43 -22.20
N VAL A 131 6.92 -19.46 -22.06
CA VAL A 131 6.27 -20.13 -20.93
C VAL A 131 6.41 -21.66 -20.98
N ASP A 132 6.56 -22.22 -22.18
CA ASP A 132 6.76 -23.66 -22.41
C ASP A 132 8.11 -24.15 -21.84
N ASP A 133 9.13 -23.27 -21.83
CA ASP A 133 10.46 -23.56 -21.29
C ASP A 133 10.57 -23.23 -19.79
N TRP A 134 9.51 -22.66 -19.20
CA TRP A 134 9.51 -22.20 -17.82
C TRP A 134 9.26 -23.33 -16.81
N HIS A 135 10.34 -23.73 -16.13
CA HIS A 135 10.35 -24.85 -15.17
C HIS A 135 10.44 -24.41 -13.70
N LYS A 136 10.67 -23.12 -13.39
CA LYS A 136 10.73 -22.59 -12.01
C LYS A 136 9.33 -22.34 -11.41
N ARG A 137 8.40 -23.26 -11.64
CA ARG A 137 7.01 -23.16 -11.18
C ARG A 137 6.89 -23.42 -9.67
N THR A 138 6.02 -22.67 -9.00
CA THR A 138 5.78 -22.82 -7.56
C THR A 138 4.30 -23.08 -7.25
N GLN A 139 3.97 -23.25 -5.96
CA GLN A 139 2.59 -23.34 -5.48
C GLN A 139 1.93 -21.97 -5.30
N GLY A 140 2.56 -20.87 -5.77
CA GLY A 140 2.11 -19.49 -5.59
C GLY A 140 0.85 -19.08 -6.38
N GLY A 141 0.34 -19.95 -7.27
CA GLY A 141 -0.97 -19.78 -7.88
C GLY A 141 -1.01 -18.98 -9.19
N LEU A 142 0.15 -18.57 -9.73
CA LEU A 142 0.27 -18.03 -11.09
C LEU A 142 -0.07 -19.12 -12.12
N ASN A 143 -0.94 -18.81 -13.07
CA ASN A 143 -1.17 -19.61 -14.27
C ASN A 143 -0.26 -19.15 -15.42
N ASP A 144 -0.31 -19.83 -16.57
CA ASP A 144 0.61 -19.53 -17.68
C ASP A 144 0.35 -18.16 -18.29
N THR A 145 -0.91 -17.74 -18.33
CA THR A 145 -1.30 -16.39 -18.75
C THR A 145 -0.75 -15.32 -17.80
N ASP A 146 -0.77 -15.56 -16.49
CA ASP A 146 -0.19 -14.67 -15.49
C ASP A 146 1.33 -14.54 -15.69
N ARG A 147 2.02 -15.66 -15.95
CA ARG A 147 3.48 -15.69 -16.20
C ARG A 147 3.85 -14.86 -17.42
N VAL A 148 3.15 -15.07 -18.53
CA VAL A 148 3.39 -14.33 -19.79
C VAL A 148 3.14 -12.84 -19.58
N ALA A 149 2.02 -12.47 -18.95
CA ALA A 149 1.69 -11.07 -18.71
C ALA A 149 2.69 -10.38 -17.76
N LEU A 150 3.10 -11.03 -16.68
CA LEU A 150 4.16 -10.50 -15.81
C LEU A 150 5.47 -10.34 -16.57
N ALA A 151 5.85 -11.31 -17.39
CA ALA A 151 7.08 -11.23 -18.15
C ALA A 151 7.07 -10.08 -19.17
N GLU A 152 5.93 -9.82 -19.82
CA GLU A 152 5.76 -8.67 -20.72
C GLU A 152 5.86 -7.34 -19.96
N ILE A 153 5.18 -7.22 -18.81
CA ILE A 153 5.19 -6.01 -17.98
C ILE A 153 6.61 -5.76 -17.45
N TYR A 154 7.23 -6.77 -16.85
CA TYR A 154 8.59 -6.68 -16.32
C TYR A 154 9.60 -6.42 -17.42
N GLY A 155 9.39 -7.01 -18.59
CA GLY A 155 10.17 -6.80 -19.80
C GLY A 155 10.33 -5.33 -20.20
N GLN A 156 9.38 -4.47 -19.82
CA GLN A 156 9.35 -3.04 -20.17
C GLN A 156 9.80 -2.08 -19.06
N ALA A 157 10.03 -2.60 -17.84
CA ALA A 157 10.29 -1.83 -16.62
C ALA A 157 11.74 -1.95 -16.17
N ASN A 158 12.45 -0.90 -15.76
CA ASN A 158 13.83 -1.03 -15.26
C ASN A 158 13.91 -1.32 -13.76
N SER A 159 12.79 -1.15 -13.05
CA SER A 159 12.71 -1.31 -11.62
C SER A 159 11.38 -1.91 -11.18
N LEU A 160 11.45 -2.89 -10.27
CA LEU A 160 10.31 -3.60 -9.70
C LEU A 160 10.37 -3.57 -8.18
N PHE A 161 9.23 -3.24 -7.55
CA PHE A 161 8.98 -3.54 -6.16
C PHE A 161 7.91 -4.64 -6.04
N GLU A 162 8.13 -5.63 -5.19
CA GLU A 162 7.21 -6.76 -5.03
C GLU A 162 6.74 -6.94 -3.58
N TYR A 163 5.44 -7.03 -3.37
CA TYR A 163 4.86 -7.53 -2.13
C TYR A 163 4.49 -9.00 -2.30
N GLY A 164 5.05 -9.87 -1.46
CA GLY A 164 4.89 -11.31 -1.55
C GLY A 164 5.89 -11.88 -2.56
N LEU A 165 6.97 -12.47 -2.08
CA LEU A 165 8.01 -13.06 -2.90
C LEU A 165 7.56 -14.45 -3.39
N GLY A 166 7.95 -14.82 -4.60
CA GLY A 166 7.62 -16.13 -5.13
C GLY A 166 8.08 -16.34 -6.56
N GLU A 167 7.24 -16.99 -7.35
CA GLU A 167 7.55 -17.28 -8.74
C GLU A 167 7.69 -16.03 -9.61
N SER A 168 6.92 -14.97 -9.33
CA SER A 168 7.09 -13.63 -9.91
C SER A 168 8.52 -13.11 -9.74
N THR A 169 9.12 -13.33 -8.57
CA THR A 169 10.51 -12.94 -8.30
C THR A 169 11.48 -13.68 -9.22
N TYR A 170 11.24 -14.97 -9.50
CA TYR A 170 12.06 -15.74 -10.44
C TYR A 170 11.92 -15.25 -11.88
N ILE A 171 10.72 -14.83 -12.30
CA ILE A 171 10.48 -14.25 -13.62
C ILE A 171 11.26 -12.92 -13.74
N ALA A 172 11.22 -12.07 -12.70
CA ALA A 172 11.97 -10.82 -12.69
C ALA A 172 13.50 -11.06 -12.81
N ASP A 173 14.03 -12.08 -12.11
CA ASP A 173 15.44 -12.48 -12.20
C ASP A 173 15.80 -13.03 -13.58
N TYR A 174 14.97 -13.91 -14.15
CA TYR A 174 15.16 -14.44 -15.51
C TYR A 174 15.23 -13.34 -16.57
N LEU A 175 14.47 -12.26 -16.36
CA LEU A 175 14.44 -11.08 -17.24
C LEU A 175 15.54 -10.05 -16.95
N ASP A 176 16.50 -10.41 -16.10
CA ASP A 176 17.63 -9.56 -15.70
C ASP A 176 17.14 -8.19 -15.20
N MET A 177 16.17 -8.18 -14.27
CA MET A 177 15.64 -6.95 -13.69
C MET A 177 16.77 -6.14 -13.02
N PRO A 178 17.12 -4.94 -13.52
CA PRO A 178 18.28 -4.20 -13.03
C PRO A 178 18.13 -3.75 -11.57
N ARG A 179 16.93 -3.29 -11.21
CA ARG A 179 16.61 -2.88 -9.84
C ARG A 179 15.40 -3.66 -9.36
N TYR A 180 15.62 -4.50 -8.36
CA TYR A 180 14.56 -5.24 -7.70
C TYR A 180 14.61 -5.00 -6.20
N ALA A 181 13.44 -4.73 -5.61
CA ALA A 181 13.24 -4.88 -4.18
C ALA A 181 11.94 -5.65 -3.93
N GLY A 182 11.87 -6.40 -2.84
CA GLY A 182 10.61 -7.03 -2.45
C GLY A 182 10.52 -7.33 -0.98
N VAL A 183 9.30 -7.55 -0.51
CA VAL A 183 8.99 -7.86 0.88
C VAL A 183 8.21 -9.15 0.98
N ASP A 184 8.57 -9.98 1.97
CA ASP A 184 7.73 -11.08 2.41
C ASP A 184 7.64 -11.12 3.94
N SER A 185 6.61 -11.80 4.43
CA SER A 185 6.35 -12.07 5.83
C SER A 185 6.78 -13.46 6.28
N ASP A 186 6.99 -14.41 5.36
CA ASP A 186 7.48 -15.75 5.67
C ASP A 186 9.01 -15.81 5.46
N PRO A 187 9.79 -15.99 6.54
CA PRO A 187 11.26 -16.04 6.42
C PRO A 187 11.74 -17.22 5.57
N ARG A 188 10.95 -18.30 5.45
CA ARG A 188 11.29 -19.45 4.59
C ARG A 188 11.22 -19.07 3.12
N TRP A 189 10.20 -18.31 2.72
CA TRP A 189 10.08 -17.80 1.36
C TRP A 189 11.24 -16.87 1.03
N ILE A 190 11.61 -15.95 1.92
CA ILE A 190 12.77 -15.08 1.73
C ILE A 190 14.05 -15.89 1.52
N SER A 191 14.32 -16.86 2.40
CA SER A 191 15.53 -17.67 2.33
C SER A 191 15.57 -18.52 1.06
N MET A 192 14.46 -19.16 0.70
CA MET A 192 14.38 -20.01 -0.49
C MET A 192 14.50 -19.18 -1.76
N THR A 193 13.78 -18.07 -1.87
CA THR A 193 13.86 -17.19 -3.04
C THR A 193 15.28 -16.64 -3.20
N ARG A 194 15.94 -16.25 -2.10
CA ARG A 194 17.31 -15.72 -2.13
C ARG A 194 18.32 -16.72 -2.69
N ALA A 195 18.16 -18.00 -2.35
CA ALA A 195 19.04 -19.04 -2.87
C ALA A 195 18.89 -19.29 -4.39
N ASN A 196 17.88 -18.71 -5.05
CA ASN A 196 17.49 -19.04 -6.43
C ASN A 196 17.47 -17.83 -7.39
N VAL A 197 17.89 -16.64 -6.94
CA VAL A 197 17.94 -15.42 -7.74
C VAL A 197 19.26 -14.67 -7.56
N SER A 198 19.49 -13.68 -8.41
CA SER A 198 20.69 -12.85 -8.40
C SER A 198 20.88 -12.07 -7.10
N ASP A 199 22.14 -11.91 -6.70
CA ASP A 199 22.52 -11.29 -5.42
C ASP A 199 22.15 -9.81 -5.31
N HIS A 200 22.01 -9.09 -6.44
CA HIS A 200 21.68 -7.66 -6.43
C HIS A 200 20.22 -7.37 -6.06
N PHE A 201 19.34 -8.36 -6.09
CA PHE A 201 17.96 -8.18 -5.64
C PHE A 201 17.96 -7.84 -4.16
N ARG A 202 17.09 -6.92 -3.70
CA ARG A 202 17.00 -6.55 -2.27
C ARG A 202 15.74 -7.11 -1.64
N PHE A 203 15.87 -7.88 -0.56
CA PHE A 203 14.72 -8.42 0.17
C PHE A 203 14.56 -7.76 1.53
N HIS A 204 13.32 -7.48 1.87
CA HIS A 204 12.89 -6.97 3.16
C HIS A 204 12.08 -8.05 3.86
N PHE A 205 12.46 -8.39 5.10
CA PHE A 205 11.65 -9.25 5.95
C PHE A 205 10.71 -8.39 6.77
N ALA A 206 9.41 -8.60 6.60
CA ALA A 206 8.38 -7.99 7.41
C ALA A 206 7.94 -9.00 8.48
N ASP A 207 8.54 -8.91 9.67
CA ASP A 207 8.12 -9.73 10.79
C ASP A 207 6.69 -9.37 11.21
N ILE A 208 5.76 -10.28 10.92
CA ILE A 208 4.36 -10.19 11.32
C ILE A 208 3.99 -11.21 12.40
N GLY A 209 4.98 -11.73 13.10
CA GLY A 209 4.85 -12.88 13.99
C GLY A 209 4.94 -14.20 13.23
N SER A 210 4.63 -15.30 13.92
CA SER A 210 4.60 -16.63 13.31
C SER A 210 3.67 -16.64 12.10
N THR A 211 4.15 -17.20 10.99
CA THR A 211 3.37 -17.28 9.76
C THR A 211 2.88 -18.70 9.47
N GLN A 212 1.73 -18.78 8.81
CA GLN A 212 1.14 -20.00 8.28
C GLN A 212 1.23 -20.00 6.75
N ALA A 213 0.36 -20.78 6.08
CA ALA A 213 0.31 -20.83 4.63
C ALA A 213 0.20 -19.42 4.00
N HIS A 214 0.95 -19.21 2.92
CA HIS A 214 1.01 -17.94 2.18
C HIS A 214 1.43 -16.74 3.04
N GLY A 215 2.25 -16.97 4.06
CA GLY A 215 2.79 -15.89 4.90
C GLY A 215 1.73 -15.16 5.71
N ALA A 216 0.52 -15.70 5.89
CA ALA A 216 -0.46 -15.09 6.78
C ALA A 216 0.02 -15.19 8.23
N ALA A 217 -0.23 -14.16 9.05
CA ALA A 217 0.04 -14.25 10.48
C ALA A 217 -0.82 -15.35 11.13
N GLN A 218 -0.25 -16.07 12.08
CA GLN A 218 -0.94 -17.05 12.90
C GLN A 218 -1.82 -16.37 13.97
N GLU A 219 -1.37 -15.22 14.48
CA GLU A 219 -2.10 -14.41 15.45
C GLU A 219 -2.57 -13.10 14.81
N SER A 220 -3.84 -12.75 15.03
CA SER A 220 -4.50 -11.59 14.39
C SER A 220 -4.16 -10.23 15.03
N HIS A 221 -3.36 -10.18 16.09
CA HIS A 221 -3.29 -9.02 16.98
C HIS A 221 -1.91 -8.37 17.13
N LEU A 222 -1.19 -8.20 16.02
CA LEU A 222 0.06 -7.41 16.00
C LEU A 222 -0.12 -6.15 15.11
N PRO A 223 -0.85 -5.13 15.57
CA PRO A 223 -1.25 -3.99 14.73
C PRO A 223 -0.07 -3.18 14.17
N LYS A 224 1.08 -3.16 14.86
CA LYS A 224 2.30 -2.49 14.36
C LYS A 224 2.93 -3.23 13.18
N ASN A 225 2.74 -4.54 13.08
CA ASN A 225 3.42 -5.36 12.09
C ASN A 225 2.82 -5.21 10.68
N VAL A 226 1.54 -4.83 10.60
CA VAL A 226 0.88 -4.54 9.32
C VAL A 226 1.63 -3.43 8.57
N LEU A 227 2.08 -2.39 9.28
CA LEU A 227 2.85 -1.30 8.67
C LEU A 227 4.30 -1.67 8.40
N HIS A 228 4.87 -2.61 9.16
CA HIS A 228 6.17 -3.16 8.82
C HIS A 228 6.12 -3.87 7.46
N TYR A 229 5.01 -4.51 7.12
CA TYR A 229 4.82 -5.10 5.79
C TYR A 229 4.60 -4.04 4.71
N GLN A 230 3.72 -3.07 4.95
CA GLN A 230 3.27 -2.13 3.91
C GLN A 230 4.26 -0.98 3.66
N LEU A 231 4.78 -0.35 4.71
CA LEU A 231 5.49 0.94 4.61
C LEU A 231 7.00 0.81 4.74
N THR A 232 7.48 -0.03 5.65
CA THR A 232 8.90 -0.04 6.03
C THR A 232 9.84 -0.39 4.86
N PRO A 233 9.56 -1.44 4.05
CA PRO A 233 10.34 -1.76 2.86
C PRO A 233 10.46 -0.58 1.90
N LEU A 234 9.33 0.09 1.60
CA LEU A 234 9.31 1.23 0.68
C LEU A 234 10.02 2.46 1.24
N ASN A 235 9.94 2.70 2.55
CA ASN A 235 10.67 3.81 3.15
C ASN A 235 12.20 3.64 3.01
N ALA A 236 12.68 2.39 2.98
CA ALA A 236 14.09 2.08 2.71
C ALA A 236 14.48 2.21 1.23
N GLU A 237 13.52 2.49 0.34
CA GLU A 237 13.76 2.69 -1.09
C GLU A 237 13.73 4.18 -1.45
N PRO A 238 14.86 4.76 -1.92
CA PRO A 238 14.96 6.19 -2.14
C PRO A 238 14.29 6.67 -3.43
N GLU A 239 14.00 5.76 -4.36
CA GLU A 239 13.41 6.07 -5.66
C GLU A 239 12.17 5.24 -5.92
N ALA A 240 11.21 5.84 -6.65
CA ALA A 240 10.06 5.12 -7.18
C ALA A 240 10.51 3.95 -8.06
N PHE A 241 9.66 2.94 -8.14
CA PHE A 241 9.77 1.84 -9.09
C PHE A 241 8.86 2.09 -10.29
N ASP A 242 9.20 1.52 -11.44
CA ASP A 242 8.36 1.57 -12.63
C ASP A 242 7.12 0.67 -12.44
N VAL A 243 7.34 -0.48 -11.81
CA VAL A 243 6.29 -1.47 -11.51
C VAL A 243 6.28 -1.81 -10.02
N TYR A 244 5.09 -1.92 -9.45
CA TYR A 244 4.85 -2.51 -8.14
C TYR A 244 3.95 -3.73 -8.32
N LEU A 245 4.43 -4.93 -8.00
CA LEU A 245 3.58 -6.13 -7.93
C LEU A 245 3.04 -6.29 -6.51
N VAL A 246 1.73 -6.50 -6.40
CA VAL A 246 1.03 -6.77 -5.15
C VAL A 246 0.42 -8.17 -5.19
N ASP A 247 1.16 -9.15 -4.67
CA ASP A 247 0.72 -10.55 -4.56
C ASP A 247 0.79 -11.10 -3.12
N GLY A 248 1.18 -10.25 -2.17
CA GLY A 248 1.39 -10.63 -0.78
C GLY A 248 0.16 -10.48 0.12
N ARG A 249 0.40 -10.02 1.35
CA ARG A 249 -0.64 -9.69 2.34
C ARG A 249 -1.12 -8.24 2.17
N TRP A 250 -2.30 -7.95 2.73
CA TRP A 250 -2.94 -6.61 2.70
C TRP A 250 -2.93 -5.94 1.33
N ARG A 251 -3.34 -6.69 0.30
CA ARG A 251 -3.10 -6.30 -1.09
C ARG A 251 -3.65 -4.91 -1.45
N VAL A 252 -4.91 -4.61 -1.12
CA VAL A 252 -5.50 -3.30 -1.44
C VAL A 252 -4.76 -2.14 -0.73
N PRO A 253 -4.49 -2.20 0.59
CA PRO A 253 -3.58 -1.23 1.23
C PRO A 253 -2.21 -1.09 0.55
N CYS A 254 -1.54 -2.20 0.23
CA CYS A 254 -0.24 -2.19 -0.45
C CYS A 254 -0.30 -1.51 -1.84
N MET A 255 -1.40 -1.68 -2.57
CA MET A 255 -1.64 -0.99 -3.85
C MET A 255 -1.67 0.54 -3.65
N PHE A 256 -2.44 1.04 -2.67
CA PHE A 256 -2.51 2.47 -2.39
C PHE A 256 -1.16 3.06 -1.96
N VAL A 257 -0.46 2.35 -1.06
CA VAL A 257 0.87 2.77 -0.59
C VAL A 257 1.88 2.80 -1.75
N SER A 258 1.78 1.90 -2.72
CA SER A 258 2.66 1.89 -3.90
C SER A 258 2.56 3.19 -4.70
N PHE A 259 1.35 3.66 -4.97
CA PHE A 259 1.13 4.95 -5.64
C PHE A 259 1.61 6.13 -4.78
N LEU A 260 1.34 6.12 -3.48
CA LEU A 260 1.81 7.17 -2.56
C LEU A 260 3.34 7.24 -2.49
N HIS A 261 4.01 6.10 -2.45
CA HIS A 261 5.46 6.01 -2.52
C HIS A 261 5.99 6.58 -3.84
N ALA A 262 5.41 6.16 -4.97
CA ALA A 262 5.81 6.68 -6.28
C ALA A 262 5.70 8.21 -6.36
N SER A 263 4.57 8.78 -5.92
CA SER A 263 4.35 10.23 -5.87
C SER A 263 5.36 10.93 -4.96
N ALA A 264 5.64 10.41 -3.77
CA ALA A 264 6.60 11.02 -2.85
C ALA A 264 8.05 10.95 -3.34
N ARG A 265 8.37 9.99 -4.22
CA ARG A 265 9.66 9.94 -4.90
C ARG A 265 9.67 10.75 -6.20
N GLY A 266 8.59 11.46 -6.52
CA GLY A 266 8.46 12.35 -7.68
C GLY A 266 8.28 11.61 -9.01
N ALA A 267 7.76 10.37 -8.99
CA ALA A 267 7.38 9.71 -10.22
C ALA A 267 6.16 10.40 -10.85
N ASN A 268 6.13 10.43 -12.18
CA ASN A 268 4.93 10.78 -12.91
C ASN A 268 3.86 9.70 -12.65
N HIS A 269 2.64 10.14 -12.34
CA HIS A 269 1.53 9.24 -12.05
C HIS A 269 1.18 8.33 -13.25
N GLN A 270 1.42 8.80 -14.48
CA GLN A 270 1.15 8.05 -15.71
C GLN A 270 2.16 6.94 -16.00
N ASP A 271 3.36 7.07 -15.44
CA ASP A 271 4.47 6.13 -15.62
C ASP A 271 4.48 5.06 -14.53
N THR A 272 3.76 5.28 -13.42
CA THR A 272 3.68 4.35 -12.30
C THR A 272 2.67 3.24 -12.60
N THR A 273 3.13 2.00 -12.61
CA THR A 273 2.26 0.83 -12.82
C THR A 273 2.17 0.02 -11.53
N VAL A 274 0.96 -0.31 -11.10
CA VAL A 274 0.73 -1.26 -10.01
C VAL A 274 -0.02 -2.46 -10.54
N VAL A 275 0.51 -3.66 -10.33
CA VAL A 275 -0.11 -4.93 -10.73
C VAL A 275 -0.65 -5.62 -9.49
N LEU A 276 -1.93 -5.94 -9.48
CA LEU A 276 -2.59 -6.65 -8.39
C LEU A 276 -2.92 -8.07 -8.83
N HIS A 277 -2.42 -9.07 -8.11
CA HIS A 277 -2.76 -10.46 -8.36
C HIS A 277 -4.02 -10.89 -7.58
N ASP A 278 -4.70 -11.93 -8.08
CA ASP A 278 -6.08 -12.33 -7.72
C ASP A 278 -7.03 -11.13 -7.61
N CYS A 279 -6.98 -10.19 -8.55
CA CYS A 279 -7.74 -8.95 -8.45
C CYS A 279 -9.26 -9.16 -8.46
N HIS A 280 -9.78 -10.30 -8.95
CA HIS A 280 -11.21 -10.60 -9.06
C HIS A 280 -11.88 -11.03 -7.74
N ARG A 281 -11.27 -10.73 -6.58
CA ARG A 281 -11.81 -11.14 -5.28
C ARG A 281 -12.85 -10.12 -4.80
N ASP A 282 -14.08 -10.58 -4.57
CA ASP A 282 -15.24 -9.74 -4.20
C ASP A 282 -14.99 -8.75 -3.05
N TYR A 283 -14.12 -9.11 -2.10
CA TYR A 283 -13.83 -8.29 -0.91
C TYR A 283 -12.82 -7.16 -1.15
N TYR A 284 -12.32 -6.97 -2.38
CA TYR A 284 -11.51 -5.80 -2.74
C TYR A 284 -12.34 -4.55 -3.04
N HIS A 285 -13.68 -4.62 -2.90
CA HIS A 285 -14.65 -3.53 -3.09
C HIS A 285 -14.31 -2.61 -4.28
N HIS A 286 -14.24 -3.21 -5.47
CA HIS A 286 -13.94 -2.56 -6.74
C HIS A 286 -14.73 -1.27 -6.97
N ASP A 287 -16.03 -1.27 -6.63
CA ASP A 287 -16.90 -0.10 -6.79
C ASP A 287 -16.37 1.18 -6.12
N GLU A 288 -15.62 1.05 -5.02
CA GLU A 288 -15.05 2.19 -4.30
C GLU A 288 -13.63 2.54 -4.77
N THR A 289 -12.88 1.55 -5.24
CA THR A 289 -11.44 1.70 -5.56
C THR A 289 -11.22 2.04 -7.02
N ASP A 290 -11.97 1.40 -7.92
CA ASP A 290 -11.84 1.52 -9.36
C ASP A 290 -12.05 2.95 -9.91
N PRO A 291 -12.92 3.80 -9.33
CA PRO A 291 -13.05 5.18 -9.79
C PRO A 291 -11.76 6.00 -9.70
N LEU A 292 -10.77 5.55 -8.92
CA LEU A 292 -9.47 6.22 -8.75
C LEU A 292 -8.43 5.81 -9.81
N PHE A 293 -8.73 4.78 -10.61
CA PHE A 293 -7.75 4.13 -11.45
C PHE A 293 -8.24 3.91 -12.89
N GLU A 294 -7.29 3.93 -13.81
CA GLU A 294 -7.43 3.28 -15.10
C GLU A 294 -7.02 1.83 -14.90
N ILE A 295 -7.93 0.91 -15.23
CA ILE A 295 -7.74 -0.51 -14.96
C ILE A 295 -7.70 -1.24 -16.29
N TYR A 296 -6.66 -2.05 -16.45
CA TYR A 296 -6.54 -3.00 -17.53
C TYR A 296 -6.57 -4.41 -16.97
N HIS A 297 -7.64 -5.14 -17.27
CA HIS A 297 -7.75 -6.56 -16.95
C HIS A 297 -7.00 -7.36 -18.00
N VAL A 298 -6.05 -8.19 -17.56
CA VAL A 298 -5.38 -9.12 -18.45
C VAL A 298 -6.36 -10.28 -18.75
N PRO A 299 -6.72 -10.54 -20.02
CA PRO A 299 -7.65 -11.62 -20.35
C PRO A 299 -7.15 -12.96 -19.84
N GLU A 300 -8.05 -13.78 -19.28
CA GLU A 300 -7.75 -15.14 -18.76
C GLU A 300 -6.69 -15.19 -17.64
N SER A 301 -6.35 -14.03 -17.09
CA SER A 301 -5.38 -13.86 -16.01
C SER A 301 -6.06 -13.36 -14.74
N LYS A 302 -5.41 -13.62 -13.62
CA LYS A 302 -5.79 -13.11 -12.30
C LYS A 302 -5.19 -11.75 -12.00
N LEU A 303 -4.46 -11.17 -12.95
CA LEU A 303 -3.78 -9.89 -12.82
C LEU A 303 -4.69 -8.75 -13.30
N CYS A 304 -4.70 -7.68 -12.53
CA CYS A 304 -5.22 -6.39 -12.94
C CYS A 304 -4.09 -5.37 -12.88
N VAL A 305 -3.96 -4.60 -13.94
CA VAL A 305 -2.96 -3.53 -14.05
C VAL A 305 -3.65 -2.20 -13.78
N TYR A 306 -3.16 -1.48 -12.78
CA TYR A 306 -3.68 -0.21 -12.34
C TYR A 306 -2.72 0.91 -12.70
N LYS A 307 -3.28 1.96 -13.28
CA LYS A 307 -2.66 3.28 -13.40
C LYS A 307 -3.52 4.31 -12.71
N ARG A 308 -2.88 5.31 -12.11
CA ARG A 308 -3.58 6.37 -11.41
C ARG A 308 -4.22 7.33 -12.42
N ARG A 309 -5.52 7.61 -12.25
CA ARG A 309 -6.18 8.64 -13.07
C ARG A 309 -5.61 10.04 -12.78
N PRO A 310 -5.59 10.96 -13.77
CA PRO A 310 -5.07 12.31 -13.58
C PRO A 310 -5.73 13.10 -12.44
N ASP A 311 -7.01 12.88 -12.18
CA ASP A 311 -7.83 13.58 -11.18
C ASP A 311 -7.73 12.99 -9.76
N THR A 312 -7.14 11.80 -9.64
CA THR A 312 -6.97 11.15 -8.34
C THR A 312 -5.86 11.83 -7.56
N SER A 313 -6.18 12.40 -6.40
CA SER A 313 -5.22 13.10 -5.53
C SER A 313 -4.59 12.18 -4.48
N ASN A 314 -3.45 12.60 -3.89
CA ASN A 314 -2.82 11.83 -2.80
C ASN A 314 -3.76 11.73 -1.59
N ALA A 315 -4.52 12.79 -1.31
CA ALA A 315 -5.50 12.80 -0.22
C ALA A 315 -6.59 11.72 -0.40
N MET A 316 -7.05 11.49 -1.64
CA MET A 316 -8.00 10.42 -1.94
C MET A 316 -7.39 9.04 -1.68
N LEU A 317 -6.15 8.82 -2.13
CA LEU A 317 -5.43 7.56 -1.89
C LEU A 317 -5.19 7.31 -0.39
N VAL A 318 -4.82 8.33 0.38
CA VAL A 318 -4.63 8.24 1.84
C VAL A 318 -5.95 7.92 2.55
N SER A 319 -7.04 8.57 2.14
CA SER A 319 -8.37 8.31 2.68
C SER A 319 -8.78 6.85 2.46
N MET A 320 -8.60 6.35 1.23
CA MET A 320 -8.90 4.96 0.91
C MET A 320 -7.99 3.97 1.64
N TRP A 321 -6.68 4.23 1.68
CA TRP A 321 -5.76 3.39 2.44
C TRP A 321 -6.17 3.28 3.91
N SER A 322 -6.49 4.40 4.56
CA SER A 322 -6.92 4.43 5.97
C SER A 322 -8.20 3.59 6.17
N LYS A 323 -9.18 3.72 5.27
CA LYS A 323 -10.42 2.93 5.30
C LYS A 323 -10.16 1.42 5.20
N TYR A 324 -9.22 0.99 4.36
CA TYR A 324 -8.88 -0.43 4.22
C TYR A 324 -8.01 -0.96 5.37
N MET A 325 -7.22 -0.10 5.99
CA MET A 325 -6.48 -0.43 7.21
C MET A 325 -7.45 -0.76 8.35
N ASP A 326 -8.48 0.05 8.56
CA ASP A 326 -9.49 -0.18 9.60
C ASP A 326 -10.27 -1.48 9.39
N LYS A 327 -10.49 -1.90 8.14
CA LYS A 327 -11.14 -3.18 7.83
C LYS A 327 -10.24 -4.40 8.04
N SER A 328 -8.92 -4.19 8.05
CA SER A 328 -7.92 -5.26 8.11
C SER A 328 -7.41 -5.54 9.53
N MET A 329 -7.78 -4.70 10.50
CA MET A 329 -7.42 -4.78 11.93
C MET A 329 -8.60 -5.31 12.76
#